data_AF-A0A9X1IJ31-F1
#
_entry.id   AF-A0A9X1IJ31-F1
#
_cell.length_a   1.000
_cell.length_b   1.000
_cell.length_c   1.000
_cell.angle_alpha   90.00
_cell.angle_beta   90.00
_cell.angle_gamma   90.00
#
_symmetry.space_group_name_H-M   'P 1'
#
loop_
_entity.id
_entity.type
_entity.pdbx_description
1 polymer ?
#
loop_
_entity_poly.entity_id
_entity_poly.type
_entity_poly.pdbx_seq_one_letter_code
_entity_poly.pdbx_strand_id
1 'polypeptide(L)'
;MRPILFLDIDGVLLSGRAWLLPANLSLQARGTGLTRRQSTEMIGRDAVFDPCAIALLARICEVTGAQVVVASFWRYTVGLEQTRAKLQEQGFPSGLLHEDWACPMARFSSPDKGADISHWLEERGVAQHGTWLVLDDEDVVPGATLRTNALDGLGVRDAAAAVRFFDSIDAGLGVGPLPEENMEQVVRAFGGDRVEACRWLEGADSREPRRHRPSALLSRGEREEALRRLTVAAATHAARKREMDHALDVLLGRNEAEEDQDS
;
A
#
# COMPACT_ATOMS: atom_id res chain seq x y z
N MET A 1 16.98 -12.44 -2.58
CA MET A 1 15.91 -12.00 -3.52
C MET A 1 15.71 -10.51 -3.32
N ARG A 2 15.44 -9.73 -4.37
CA ARG A 2 15.11 -8.30 -4.20
C ARG A 2 13.68 -8.17 -3.67
N PRO A 3 13.38 -7.20 -2.79
CA PRO A 3 12.02 -7.00 -2.33
C PRO A 3 11.09 -6.60 -3.48
N ILE A 4 9.80 -6.91 -3.36
CA ILE A 4 8.80 -6.61 -4.39
C ILE A 4 7.78 -5.61 -3.84
N LEU A 5 7.47 -4.58 -4.63
CA LEU A 5 6.45 -3.61 -4.32
C LEU A 5 5.34 -3.69 -5.37
N PHE A 6 4.20 -4.25 -4.98
CA PHE A 6 3.01 -4.25 -5.83
C PHE A 6 2.36 -2.87 -5.79
N LEU A 7 2.00 -2.35 -6.95
CA LEU A 7 1.57 -0.96 -7.11
C LEU A 7 0.20 -0.88 -7.78
N ASP A 8 -0.76 -0.26 -7.10
CA ASP A 8 -1.91 0.34 -7.77
C ASP A 8 -1.61 1.77 -8.25
N ILE A 9 -2.43 2.27 -9.18
CA ILE A 9 -2.32 3.60 -9.78
C ILE A 9 -3.39 4.53 -9.24
N ASP A 10 -4.67 4.15 -9.38
CA ASP A 10 -5.78 4.93 -8.84
C ASP A 10 -5.67 4.97 -7.31
N GLY A 11 -5.98 6.11 -6.70
CA GLY A 11 -5.90 6.27 -5.24
C GLY A 11 -4.48 6.29 -4.64
N VAL A 12 -3.44 5.90 -5.39
CA VAL A 12 -2.02 5.91 -4.98
C VAL A 12 -1.25 7.03 -5.70
N LEU A 13 -1.16 6.95 -7.03
CA LEU A 13 -0.43 7.89 -7.91
C LEU A 13 -1.40 8.88 -8.60
N LEU A 14 -2.59 8.41 -8.94
CA LEU A 14 -3.70 9.20 -9.48
C LEU A 14 -4.82 9.33 -8.43
N SER A 15 -4.45 9.91 -7.28
CA SER A 15 -5.35 10.16 -6.16
C SER A 15 -6.28 11.35 -6.40
N GLY A 16 -7.22 11.59 -5.48
CA GLY A 16 -8.10 12.77 -5.51
C GLY A 16 -7.33 14.09 -5.64
N ARG A 17 -6.18 14.26 -4.96
CA ARG A 17 -5.32 15.45 -5.11
C ARG A 17 -4.67 15.53 -6.48
N ALA A 18 -4.33 14.40 -7.10
CA ALA A 18 -3.83 14.39 -8.47
C ALA A 18 -4.92 14.85 -9.43
N TRP A 19 -6.18 14.45 -9.23
CA TRP A 19 -7.31 14.92 -10.03
C TRP A 19 -7.55 16.44 -9.94
N LEU A 20 -7.06 17.11 -8.90
CA LEU A 20 -7.11 18.58 -8.76
C LEU A 20 -6.02 19.31 -9.55
N LEU A 21 -5.07 18.60 -10.17
CA LEU A 21 -4.07 19.23 -11.03
C LEU A 21 -4.74 19.90 -12.25
N PRO A 22 -4.28 21.08 -12.71
CA PRO A 22 -4.93 21.80 -13.81
C PRO A 22 -5.11 20.97 -15.10
N ALA A 23 -4.14 20.11 -15.41
CA ALA A 23 -4.21 19.20 -16.55
C ALA A 23 -5.36 18.19 -16.40
N ASN A 24 -5.52 17.62 -15.20
CA ASN A 24 -6.55 16.63 -14.90
C ASN A 24 -7.95 17.25 -14.77
N LEU A 25 -8.06 18.47 -14.25
CA LEU A 25 -9.32 19.22 -14.27
C LEU A 25 -9.78 19.49 -15.71
N SER A 26 -8.85 19.91 -16.57
CA SER A 26 -9.14 20.11 -18.00
C SER A 26 -9.54 18.81 -18.69
N LEU A 27 -8.90 17.70 -18.31
CA LEU A 27 -9.22 16.36 -18.79
C LEU A 27 -10.64 15.93 -18.40
N GLN A 28 -11.04 16.15 -17.14
CA GLN A 28 -12.39 15.87 -16.66
C GLN A 28 -13.45 16.65 -17.44
N ALA A 29 -13.21 17.95 -17.69
CA ALA A 29 -14.11 18.78 -18.47
C ALA A 29 -14.24 18.29 -19.93
N ARG A 30 -13.14 17.83 -20.54
CA ARG A 30 -13.14 17.27 -21.91
C ARG A 30 -13.81 15.90 -21.99
N GLY A 31 -13.91 15.19 -20.88
CA GLY A 31 -14.51 13.85 -20.81
C GLY A 31 -16.04 13.83 -20.89
N THR A 32 -16.70 14.98 -20.79
CA THR A 32 -18.16 15.05 -20.80
C THR A 32 -18.72 14.56 -22.14
N GLY A 33 -19.61 13.57 -22.11
CA GLY A 33 -20.24 13.00 -23.31
C GLY A 33 -19.42 11.93 -24.04
N LEU A 34 -18.24 11.55 -23.51
CA LEU A 34 -17.48 10.41 -24.03
C LEU A 34 -18.06 9.09 -23.53
N THR A 35 -17.92 8.05 -24.34
CA THR A 35 -18.18 6.67 -23.89
C THR A 35 -17.14 6.25 -22.86
N ARG A 36 -17.46 5.24 -22.03
CA ARG A 36 -16.52 4.70 -21.03
C ARG A 36 -15.15 4.38 -21.64
N ARG A 37 -15.13 3.72 -22.80
CA ARG A 37 -13.89 3.36 -23.51
C ARG A 37 -13.09 4.59 -23.91
N GLN A 38 -13.73 5.58 -24.52
CA GLN A 38 -13.06 6.83 -24.92
C GLN A 38 -12.52 7.59 -23.70
N SER A 39 -13.26 7.63 -22.59
CA SER A 39 -12.80 8.22 -21.34
C SER A 39 -11.57 7.50 -20.80
N THR A 40 -11.57 6.16 -20.78
CA THR A 40 -10.40 5.36 -20.36
C THR A 40 -9.18 5.60 -21.24
N GLU A 41 -9.33 5.55 -22.58
CA GLU A 41 -8.24 5.82 -23.52
C GLU A 41 -7.68 7.23 -23.33
N MET A 42 -8.56 8.21 -23.11
CA MET A 42 -8.18 9.59 -22.85
C MET A 42 -7.46 9.74 -21.50
N ILE A 43 -7.94 9.10 -20.44
CA ILE A 43 -7.31 9.11 -19.11
C ILE A 43 -5.93 8.47 -19.15
N GLY A 44 -5.81 7.28 -19.73
CA GLY A 44 -4.53 6.57 -19.84
C GLY A 44 -3.46 7.38 -20.56
N ARG A 45 -3.86 8.16 -21.57
CA ARG A 45 -2.96 9.04 -22.32
C ARG A 45 -2.66 10.37 -21.60
N ASP A 46 -3.70 11.08 -21.16
CA ASP A 46 -3.61 12.51 -20.84
C ASP A 46 -3.57 12.79 -19.33
N ALA A 47 -3.91 11.83 -18.46
CA ALA A 47 -3.87 12.06 -17.02
C ALA A 47 -2.44 12.32 -16.53
N VAL A 48 -2.30 13.20 -15.55
CA VAL A 48 -1.02 13.53 -14.90
C VAL A 48 -1.03 12.90 -13.52
N PHE A 49 -0.03 12.06 -13.23
CA PHE A 49 0.13 11.50 -11.89
C PHE A 49 0.64 12.58 -10.93
N ASP A 50 0.43 12.37 -9.64
CA ASP A 50 1.06 13.23 -8.65
C ASP A 50 2.59 13.06 -8.68
N PRO A 51 3.35 14.11 -9.05
CA PRO A 51 4.80 14.01 -9.15
C PRO A 51 5.47 13.72 -7.80
N CYS A 52 4.88 14.14 -6.69
CA CYS A 52 5.38 13.83 -5.36
C CYS A 52 5.22 12.33 -5.04
N ALA A 53 4.08 11.75 -5.41
CA ALA A 53 3.83 10.31 -5.24
C ALA A 53 4.81 9.47 -6.09
N ILE A 54 5.06 9.87 -7.35
CA ILE A 54 6.06 9.22 -8.21
C ILE A 54 7.46 9.29 -7.59
N ALA A 55 7.87 10.47 -7.12
CA ALA A 55 9.18 10.65 -6.50
C ALA A 55 9.31 9.82 -5.21
N LEU A 56 8.25 9.72 -4.40
CA LEU A 56 8.23 8.89 -3.20
C LEU A 56 8.31 7.40 -3.52
N LEU A 57 7.57 6.94 -4.53
CA LEU A 57 7.63 5.55 -5.00
C LEU A 57 9.04 5.17 -5.47
N ALA A 58 9.64 6.01 -6.32
CA ALA A 58 11.02 5.82 -6.78
C ALA A 58 11.99 5.78 -5.59
N ARG A 59 11.82 6.70 -4.64
CA ARG A 59 12.66 6.77 -3.44
C ARG A 59 12.57 5.51 -2.58
N ILE A 60 11.36 4.97 -2.37
CA ILE A 60 11.17 3.69 -1.65
C ILE A 60 12.01 2.60 -2.32
N CYS A 61 11.89 2.47 -3.64
CA CYS A 61 12.62 1.45 -4.39
C CYS A 61 14.14 1.64 -4.33
N GLU A 62 14.63 2.87 -4.46
CA GLU A 62 16.06 3.18 -4.41
C GLU A 62 16.69 2.83 -3.06
N VAL A 63 16.02 3.14 -1.95
CA VAL A 63 16.60 2.92 -0.60
C VAL A 63 16.42 1.49 -0.12
N THR A 64 15.38 0.79 -0.57
CA THR A 64 15.10 -0.60 -0.16
C THR A 64 15.65 -1.63 -1.14
N GLY A 65 16.01 -1.22 -2.35
CA GLY A 65 16.30 -2.12 -3.47
C GLY A 65 15.07 -2.85 -4.01
N ALA A 66 13.86 -2.45 -3.60
CA ALA A 66 12.63 -3.05 -4.07
C ALA A 66 12.42 -2.79 -5.57
N GLN A 67 11.78 -3.73 -6.25
CA GLN A 67 11.33 -3.57 -7.63
C GLN A 67 9.81 -3.52 -7.70
N VAL A 68 9.28 -2.71 -8.61
CA VAL A 68 7.84 -2.50 -8.77
C VAL A 68 7.24 -3.56 -9.70
N VAL A 69 6.12 -4.11 -9.27
CA VAL A 69 5.19 -4.91 -10.07
C VAL A 69 3.83 -4.19 -10.06
N VAL A 70 3.28 -3.87 -11.22
CA VAL A 70 1.99 -3.19 -11.33
C VAL A 70 0.87 -4.19 -11.05
N ALA A 71 0.05 -3.87 -10.05
CA ALA A 71 -1.16 -4.58 -9.66
C ALA A 71 -2.36 -3.62 -9.76
N SER A 72 -2.56 -3.00 -10.94
CA SER A 72 -3.64 -2.05 -11.19
C SER A 72 -4.61 -2.54 -12.26
N PHE A 73 -5.87 -2.09 -12.20
CA PHE A 73 -6.84 -2.27 -13.28
C PHE A 73 -6.43 -1.58 -14.58
N TRP A 74 -5.53 -0.59 -14.51
CA TRP A 74 -4.95 0.06 -15.69
C TRP A 74 -4.31 -0.93 -16.68
N ARG A 75 -3.76 -2.05 -16.18
CA ARG A 75 -3.25 -3.14 -17.02
C ARG A 75 -4.27 -3.66 -18.04
N TYR A 76 -5.56 -3.57 -17.69
CA TYR A 76 -6.68 -4.07 -18.48
C TYR A 76 -7.38 -2.98 -19.26
N THR A 77 -7.57 -1.83 -18.63
CA THR A 77 -8.38 -0.73 -19.17
C THR A 77 -7.58 0.17 -20.09
N VAL A 78 -6.33 0.48 -19.73
CA VAL A 78 -5.38 1.25 -20.52
C VAL A 78 -4.46 0.32 -21.33
N GLY A 79 -4.15 -0.84 -20.79
CA GLY A 79 -3.28 -1.83 -21.42
C GLY A 79 -1.86 -1.78 -20.87
N LEU A 80 -1.18 -2.92 -20.90
CA LEU A 80 0.13 -3.12 -20.27
C LEU A 80 1.17 -2.10 -20.75
N GLU A 81 1.53 -2.11 -22.03
CA GLU A 81 2.60 -1.24 -22.54
C GLU A 81 2.28 0.25 -22.39
N GLN A 82 1.01 0.63 -22.53
CA GLN A 82 0.59 2.02 -22.31
C GLN A 82 0.71 2.43 -20.84
N THR A 83 0.35 1.53 -19.91
CA THR A 83 0.52 1.76 -18.46
C THR A 83 2.00 1.93 -18.10
N ARG A 84 2.87 1.07 -18.64
CA ARG A 84 4.33 1.15 -18.43
C ARG A 84 4.90 2.44 -19.00
N ALA A 85 4.58 2.76 -20.25
CA ALA A 85 5.01 3.97 -20.90
C ALA A 85 4.56 5.20 -20.13
N LYS A 86 3.32 5.18 -19.60
CA LYS A 86 2.79 6.28 -18.79
C LYS A 86 3.57 6.48 -17.49
N LEU A 87 3.88 5.43 -16.74
CA LEU A 87 4.72 5.53 -15.53
C LEU A 87 6.09 6.17 -15.86
N GLN A 88 6.72 5.75 -16.96
CA GLN A 88 8.02 6.26 -17.38
C GLN A 88 7.96 7.72 -17.85
N GLU A 89 6.95 8.07 -18.65
CA GLU A 89 6.68 9.44 -19.09
C GLU A 89 6.48 10.38 -17.89
N GLN A 90 5.80 9.91 -16.85
CA GLN A 90 5.53 10.65 -15.62
C GLN A 90 6.72 10.67 -14.64
N GLY A 91 7.87 10.13 -15.05
CA GLY A 91 9.14 10.25 -14.33
C GLY A 91 9.55 9.04 -13.49
N PHE A 92 8.84 7.91 -13.56
CA PHE A 92 9.25 6.70 -12.85
C PHE A 92 10.41 6.00 -13.58
N PRO A 93 11.58 5.77 -12.94
CA PRO A 93 12.73 5.15 -13.59
C PRO A 93 12.47 3.71 -14.05
N SER A 94 12.77 3.41 -15.31
CA SER A 94 12.57 2.08 -15.91
C SER A 94 13.34 0.96 -15.20
N GLY A 95 14.51 1.26 -14.64
CA GLY A 95 15.35 0.31 -13.90
C GLY A 95 14.80 -0.12 -12.54
N LEU A 96 13.74 0.54 -12.05
CA LEU A 96 13.06 0.18 -10.79
C LEU A 96 11.85 -0.73 -11.02
N LEU A 97 11.46 -0.98 -12.27
CA LEU A 97 10.47 -2.01 -12.59
C LEU A 97 11.12 -3.39 -12.48
N HIS A 98 10.34 -4.38 -12.04
CA HIS A 98 10.74 -5.79 -12.14
C HIS A 98 10.83 -6.22 -13.61
N GLU A 99 11.51 -7.33 -13.94
CA GLU A 99 11.51 -7.84 -15.32
C GLU A 99 10.09 -8.24 -15.76
N ASP A 100 9.39 -8.97 -14.89
CA ASP A 100 7.95 -9.24 -14.94
C ASP A 100 7.17 -8.15 -14.22
N TRP A 101 7.25 -6.93 -14.75
CA TRP A 101 6.79 -5.69 -14.12
C TRP A 101 5.27 -5.57 -13.90
N ALA A 102 4.45 -6.54 -14.31
CA ALA A 102 2.99 -6.50 -14.16
C ALA A 102 2.47 -7.86 -13.73
N CYS A 103 1.47 -7.88 -12.82
CA CYS A 103 0.79 -9.14 -12.51
C CYS A 103 0.11 -9.71 -13.77
N PRO A 104 -0.14 -11.03 -13.84
CA PRO A 104 -1.01 -11.61 -14.85
C PRO A 104 -2.49 -11.30 -14.54
N MET A 105 -3.38 -11.69 -15.44
CA MET A 105 -4.82 -11.78 -15.14
C MET A 105 -5.12 -13.23 -14.75
N ALA A 106 -5.18 -13.52 -13.45
CA ALA A 106 -5.43 -14.88 -12.96
C ALA A 106 -6.86 -15.36 -13.29
N ARG A 107 -7.82 -14.43 -13.35
CA ARG A 107 -9.24 -14.72 -13.61
C ARG A 107 -9.79 -13.84 -14.74
N PHE A 108 -9.93 -14.43 -15.92
CA PHE A 108 -10.35 -13.71 -17.14
C PHE A 108 -11.74 -13.05 -17.07
N SER A 109 -12.67 -13.61 -16.29
CA SER A 109 -14.06 -13.14 -16.23
C SER A 109 -14.37 -12.18 -15.07
N SER A 110 -13.50 -12.13 -14.05
CA SER A 110 -13.68 -11.32 -12.85
C SER A 110 -12.31 -10.91 -12.33
N PRO A 111 -11.80 -9.72 -12.71
CA PRO A 111 -10.49 -9.30 -12.27
C PRO A 111 -10.46 -9.19 -10.74
N ASP A 112 -9.46 -9.81 -10.15
CA ASP A 112 -9.28 -9.94 -8.71
C ASP A 112 -7.81 -9.66 -8.42
N LYS A 113 -7.54 -8.46 -7.90
CA LYS A 113 -6.18 -7.97 -7.70
C LYS A 113 -5.40 -8.84 -6.72
N GLY A 114 -6.07 -9.37 -5.68
CA GLY A 114 -5.47 -10.29 -4.72
C GLY A 114 -5.10 -11.64 -5.33
N ALA A 115 -5.95 -12.17 -6.23
CA ALA A 115 -5.66 -13.39 -6.98
C ALA A 115 -4.50 -13.18 -7.98
N ASP A 116 -4.46 -12.04 -8.67
CA ASP A 116 -3.38 -11.69 -9.60
C ASP A 116 -2.02 -11.61 -8.90
N ILE A 117 -1.97 -10.98 -7.71
CA ILE A 117 -0.76 -10.87 -6.89
C ILE A 117 -0.33 -12.25 -6.39
N SER A 118 -1.25 -13.04 -5.83
CA SER A 118 -0.96 -14.39 -5.34
C SER A 118 -0.38 -15.27 -6.45
N HIS A 119 -0.99 -15.23 -7.64
CA HIS A 119 -0.51 -15.98 -8.79
C HIS A 119 0.90 -15.55 -9.22
N TRP A 120 1.18 -14.23 -9.28
CA TRP A 120 2.52 -13.73 -9.59
C TRP A 120 3.56 -14.21 -8.56
N LEU A 121 3.22 -14.15 -7.27
CA LEU A 121 4.10 -14.60 -6.18
C LEU A 121 4.41 -16.10 -6.28
N GLU A 122 3.40 -16.93 -6.53
CA GLU A 122 3.52 -18.38 -6.68
C GLU A 122 4.41 -18.75 -7.86
N GLU A 123 4.19 -18.15 -9.04
CA GLU A 123 4.99 -18.44 -10.23
C GLU A 123 6.48 -18.07 -10.07
N ARG A 124 6.79 -17.12 -9.17
CA ARG A 124 8.16 -16.65 -8.91
C ARG A 124 8.76 -17.23 -7.62
N GLY A 125 8.03 -18.11 -6.93
CA GLY A 125 8.50 -18.72 -5.68
C GLY A 125 8.72 -17.72 -4.54
N VAL A 126 8.01 -16.59 -4.56
CA VAL A 126 8.10 -15.55 -3.52
C VAL A 126 7.12 -15.87 -2.39
N ALA A 127 7.53 -16.73 -1.46
CA ALA A 127 6.67 -17.15 -0.35
C ALA A 127 6.94 -16.37 0.96
N GLN A 128 8.07 -15.68 1.06
CA GLN A 128 8.51 -15.10 2.32
C GLN A 128 7.76 -13.79 2.61
N HIS A 129 6.98 -13.76 3.70
CA HIS A 129 6.40 -12.51 4.21
C HIS A 129 7.51 -11.51 4.57
N GLY A 130 7.24 -10.22 4.34
CA GLY A 130 8.22 -9.14 4.57
C GLY A 130 9.18 -8.89 3.40
N THR A 131 9.24 -9.77 2.39
CA THR A 131 9.99 -9.51 1.16
C THR A 131 9.14 -8.89 0.07
N TRP A 132 7.85 -8.66 0.32
CA TRP A 132 6.96 -7.97 -0.59
C TRP A 132 5.88 -7.18 0.15
N LEU A 133 5.39 -6.12 -0.48
CA LEU A 133 4.39 -5.19 0.05
C LEU A 133 3.48 -4.72 -1.08
N VAL A 134 2.22 -4.43 -0.78
CA VAL A 134 1.27 -3.82 -1.72
C VAL A 134 1.02 -2.36 -1.33
N LEU A 135 1.07 -1.43 -2.30
CA LEU A 135 0.61 -0.06 -2.18
C LEU A 135 -0.69 0.10 -2.95
N ASP A 136 -1.76 0.41 -2.22
CA ASP A 136 -3.13 0.42 -2.74
C ASP A 136 -4.00 1.31 -1.84
N ASP A 137 -5.08 1.89 -2.33
CA ASP A 137 -6.04 2.60 -1.47
C ASP A 137 -7.14 1.68 -0.90
N GLU A 138 -7.22 0.44 -1.39
CA GLU A 138 -8.05 -0.63 -0.86
C GLU A 138 -7.21 -1.67 -0.09
N ASP A 139 -7.81 -2.46 0.80
CA ASP A 139 -7.09 -3.56 1.48
C ASP A 139 -7.21 -4.85 0.64
N VAL A 140 -6.37 -4.98 -0.36
CA VAL A 140 -6.46 -6.04 -1.39
C VAL A 140 -5.80 -7.36 -0.95
N VAL A 141 -4.81 -7.28 -0.07
CA VAL A 141 -4.17 -8.43 0.57
C VAL A 141 -3.99 -8.12 2.07
N PRO A 142 -4.88 -8.62 2.94
CA PRO A 142 -4.86 -8.31 4.36
C PRO A 142 -3.51 -8.61 5.01
N GLY A 143 -2.98 -7.65 5.79
CA GLY A 143 -1.68 -7.77 6.46
C GLY A 143 -0.45 -7.59 5.56
N ALA A 144 -0.64 -7.38 4.26
CA ALA A 144 0.42 -7.07 3.30
C ALA A 144 0.14 -5.84 2.43
N THR A 145 -0.98 -5.14 2.68
CA THR A 145 -1.36 -3.92 1.96
C THR A 145 -1.17 -2.69 2.82
N LEU A 146 -0.22 -1.83 2.44
CA LEU A 146 -0.09 -0.51 3.01
C LEU A 146 -1.11 0.41 2.33
N ARG A 147 -2.25 0.58 3.00
CA ARG A 147 -3.36 1.37 2.47
C ARG A 147 -3.05 2.86 2.41
N THR A 148 -3.09 3.47 1.23
CA THR A 148 -3.07 4.92 1.06
C THR A 148 -4.45 5.51 1.21
N ASN A 149 -4.55 6.81 1.47
CA ASN A 149 -5.84 7.50 1.44
C ASN A 149 -6.16 7.88 -0.02
N ALA A 150 -7.27 7.42 -0.59
CA ALA A 150 -7.59 7.66 -2.00
C ALA A 150 -7.63 9.14 -2.42
N LEU A 151 -7.94 10.07 -1.50
CA LEU A 151 -7.93 11.50 -1.75
C LEU A 151 -6.52 12.07 -1.70
N ASP A 152 -5.71 11.63 -0.73
CA ASP A 152 -4.35 12.13 -0.56
C ASP A 152 -3.36 11.40 -1.48
N GLY A 153 -3.47 10.11 -1.77
CA GLY A 153 -2.46 9.32 -2.47
C GLY A 153 -1.28 8.93 -1.59
N LEU A 154 -0.21 8.43 -2.21
CA LEU A 154 1.03 8.07 -1.50
C LEU A 154 1.66 9.31 -0.85
N GLY A 155 1.68 9.33 0.48
CA GLY A 155 2.28 10.41 1.27
C GLY A 155 3.67 10.08 1.80
N VAL A 156 4.37 11.10 2.31
CA VAL A 156 5.71 10.96 2.93
C VAL A 156 5.71 9.97 4.10
N ARG A 157 4.60 9.86 4.83
CA ARG A 157 4.50 8.94 5.98
C ARG A 157 4.22 7.50 5.55
N ASP A 158 3.42 7.30 4.52
CA ASP A 158 3.22 6.00 3.90
C ASP A 158 4.54 5.49 3.30
N ALA A 159 5.27 6.35 2.60
CA ALA A 159 6.61 6.02 2.10
C ALA A 159 7.59 5.67 3.23
N ALA A 160 7.58 6.41 4.34
CA ALA A 160 8.39 6.08 5.51
C ALA A 160 8.03 4.70 6.10
N ALA A 161 6.74 4.38 6.21
CA ALA A 161 6.27 3.08 6.66
C ALA A 161 6.65 1.95 5.69
N ALA A 162 6.60 2.17 4.37
CA ALA A 162 7.06 1.21 3.37
C ALA A 162 8.57 0.94 3.49
N VAL A 163 9.39 1.98 3.68
CA VAL A 163 10.83 1.83 3.91
C VAL A 163 11.11 1.05 5.20
N ARG A 164 10.37 1.35 6.28
CA ARG A 164 10.44 0.59 7.54
C ARG A 164 10.04 -0.86 7.37
N PHE A 165 9.02 -1.15 6.56
CA PHE A 165 8.53 -2.51 6.31
C PHE A 165 9.63 -3.41 5.75
N PHE A 166 10.47 -2.89 4.85
CA PHE A 166 11.62 -3.59 4.28
C PHE A 166 12.91 -3.44 5.12
N ASP A 167 12.80 -3.13 6.41
CA ASP A 167 13.93 -2.98 7.36
C ASP A 167 15.03 -2.02 6.88
N SER A 168 14.65 -1.02 6.08
CA SER A 168 15.58 -0.04 5.51
C SER A 168 15.52 1.29 6.27
N ILE A 169 16.50 2.16 5.99
CA ILE A 169 16.61 3.49 6.61
C ILE A 169 16.61 4.58 5.53
N ASP A 170 16.02 5.73 5.86
CA ASP A 170 16.04 6.92 5.01
C ASP A 170 15.89 8.19 5.85
N ALA A 171 16.99 8.89 6.07
CA ALA A 171 17.01 10.16 6.81
C ALA A 171 16.11 11.23 6.16
N GLY A 172 15.96 11.23 4.83
CA GLY A 172 15.11 12.17 4.11
C GLY A 172 13.63 12.01 4.47
N LEU A 173 13.18 10.77 4.71
CA LEU A 173 11.85 10.43 5.18
C LEU A 173 11.72 10.41 6.71
N GLY A 174 12.84 10.52 7.42
CA GLY A 174 12.92 10.45 8.89
C GLY A 174 12.89 9.03 9.43
N VAL A 175 13.21 8.03 8.61
CA VAL A 175 13.29 6.62 8.99
C VAL A 175 14.71 6.33 9.47
N GLY A 176 14.91 6.32 10.79
CA GLY A 176 16.19 6.01 11.42
C GLY A 176 16.37 4.51 11.71
N PRO A 177 17.56 4.10 12.21
CA PRO A 177 17.76 2.73 12.70
C PRO A 177 16.79 2.45 13.87
N LEU A 178 16.26 1.22 13.92
CA LEU A 178 15.42 0.75 15.01
C LEU A 178 15.97 -0.62 15.45
N PRO A 179 16.26 -0.84 16.74
CA PRO A 179 16.67 -2.15 17.23
C PRO A 179 15.65 -3.24 16.86
N GLU A 180 16.13 -4.40 16.42
CA GLU A 180 15.30 -5.53 15.99
C GLU A 180 14.28 -5.94 17.06
N GLU A 181 14.70 -6.02 18.33
CA GLU A 181 13.83 -6.30 19.48
C GLU A 181 12.64 -5.32 19.57
N ASN A 182 12.85 -4.04 19.26
CA ASN A 182 11.78 -3.05 19.26
C ASN A 182 10.80 -3.30 18.12
N MET A 183 11.31 -3.63 16.93
CA MET A 183 10.47 -3.96 15.78
C MET A 183 9.64 -5.20 16.07
N GLU A 184 10.27 -6.29 16.56
CA GLU A 184 9.59 -7.52 16.93
C GLU A 184 8.51 -7.31 18.00
N GLN A 185 8.82 -6.52 19.03
CA GLN A 185 7.87 -6.19 20.08
C GLN A 185 6.65 -5.45 19.54
N VAL A 186 6.85 -4.48 18.65
CA VAL A 186 5.75 -3.74 18.02
C VAL A 186 4.93 -4.66 17.12
N VAL A 187 5.57 -5.42 16.23
CA VAL A 187 4.87 -6.37 15.35
C VAL A 187 4.03 -7.37 16.16
N ARG A 188 4.58 -7.89 17.26
CA ARG A 188 3.84 -8.78 18.17
C ARG A 188 2.63 -8.10 18.81
N ALA A 189 2.77 -6.83 19.20
CA ALA A 189 1.66 -6.05 19.76
C ALA A 189 0.53 -5.82 18.74
N PHE A 190 0.86 -5.75 17.45
CA PHE A 190 -0.11 -5.73 16.35
C PHE A 190 -0.51 -7.14 15.86
N GLY A 191 -0.34 -8.18 16.68
CA GLY A 191 -0.78 -9.54 16.36
C GLY A 191 -0.10 -10.15 15.14
N GLY A 192 1.13 -9.71 14.82
CA GLY A 192 1.88 -10.13 13.63
C GLY A 192 1.67 -9.24 12.41
N ASP A 193 0.77 -8.25 12.45
CA ASP A 193 0.55 -7.32 11.34
C ASP A 193 1.69 -6.31 11.24
N ARG A 194 2.66 -6.66 10.37
CA ARG A 194 3.85 -5.83 10.15
C ARG A 194 3.51 -4.51 9.47
N VAL A 195 2.48 -4.45 8.63
CA VAL A 195 2.09 -3.22 7.94
C VAL A 195 1.58 -2.20 8.96
N GLU A 196 0.64 -2.59 9.81
CA GLU A 196 0.08 -1.71 10.84
C GLU A 196 1.14 -1.27 11.86
N ALA A 197 2.05 -2.19 12.23
CA ALA A 197 3.21 -1.88 13.07
C ALA A 197 4.09 -0.77 12.46
N CYS A 198 4.44 -0.88 11.17
CA CYS A 198 5.24 0.13 10.46
C CYS A 198 4.50 1.47 10.32
N ARG A 199 3.19 1.44 10.02
CA ARG A 199 2.35 2.65 9.93
C ARG A 199 2.33 3.39 11.26
N TRP A 200 2.13 2.67 12.36
CA TRP A 200 2.17 3.24 13.70
C TRP A 200 3.56 3.82 14.02
N LEU A 201 4.64 3.06 13.79
CA LEU A 201 6.01 3.49 14.05
C LEU A 201 6.35 4.81 13.37
N GLU A 202 5.92 5.00 12.13
CA GLU A 202 6.22 6.17 11.32
C GLU A 202 5.12 7.26 11.38
N GLY A 203 4.12 7.05 12.25
CA GLY A 203 3.05 8.01 12.53
C GLY A 203 2.15 8.28 11.32
N ALA A 204 1.96 7.29 10.44
CA ALA A 204 1.16 7.41 9.22
C ALA A 204 -0.28 7.85 9.55
N ASP A 205 -0.87 7.29 10.60
CA ASP A 205 -2.25 7.57 10.99
C ASP A 205 -2.38 8.79 11.92
N SER A 206 -1.44 9.01 12.84
CA SER A 206 -1.51 10.10 13.83
C SER A 206 -1.16 11.48 13.24
N ARG A 207 -0.54 11.52 12.04
CA ARG A 207 -0.03 12.73 11.38
C ARG A 207 0.90 13.57 12.28
N GLU A 208 1.54 12.95 13.27
CA GLU A 208 2.45 13.65 14.18
C GLU A 208 3.72 14.17 13.46
N PRO A 209 4.38 15.22 14.01
CA PRO A 209 5.69 15.65 13.56
C PRO A 209 6.73 14.53 13.71
N ARG A 210 7.76 14.53 12.83
CA ARG A 210 8.81 13.48 12.80
C ARG A 210 9.41 13.15 14.17
N ARG A 211 9.73 14.18 14.97
CA ARG A 211 10.35 14.01 16.30
C ARG A 211 9.46 13.33 17.34
N HIS A 212 8.14 13.24 17.09
CA HIS A 212 7.18 12.61 18.00
C HIS A 212 6.69 11.25 17.48
N ARG A 213 7.17 10.81 16.31
CA ARG A 213 6.87 9.47 15.80
C ARG A 213 7.37 8.43 16.79
N PRO A 214 6.64 7.32 16.99
CA PRO A 214 7.09 6.27 17.92
C PRO A 214 8.49 5.73 17.61
N SER A 215 8.87 5.59 16.33
CA SER A 215 10.23 5.18 15.96
C SER A 215 11.32 6.16 16.45
N ALA A 216 11.04 7.46 16.39
CA ALA A 216 11.92 8.51 16.90
C ALA A 216 12.01 8.52 18.43
N LEU A 217 10.89 8.28 19.13
CA LEU A 217 10.86 8.15 20.60
C LEU A 217 11.75 6.98 21.04
N LEU A 218 11.57 5.81 20.42
CA LEU A 218 12.37 4.61 20.70
C LEU A 218 13.86 4.85 20.46
N SER A 219 14.21 5.56 19.39
CA SER A 219 15.60 5.86 19.04
C SER A 219 16.28 6.85 20.01
N ARG A 220 15.51 7.70 20.70
CA ARG A 220 16.01 8.71 21.65
C ARG A 220 16.06 8.21 23.10
N GLY A 221 15.74 6.94 23.35
CA GLY A 221 15.65 6.39 24.70
C GLY A 221 14.36 6.73 25.44
N GLU A 222 13.37 7.35 24.77
CA GLU A 222 12.04 7.64 25.32
C GLU A 222 11.13 6.39 25.23
N ARG A 223 11.68 5.22 25.62
CA ARG A 223 11.05 3.90 25.44
C ARG A 223 9.74 3.77 26.21
N GLU A 224 9.68 4.27 27.43
CA GLU A 224 8.48 4.19 28.27
C GLU A 224 7.28 4.89 27.63
N GLU A 225 7.48 6.08 27.09
CA GLU A 225 6.43 6.83 26.38
C GLU A 225 6.01 6.12 25.09
N ALA A 226 6.95 5.58 24.33
CA ALA A 226 6.63 4.81 23.13
C ALA A 226 5.81 3.54 23.47
N LEU A 227 6.16 2.83 24.53
CA LEU A 227 5.43 1.63 24.97
C LEU A 227 4.03 1.97 25.51
N ARG A 228 3.87 3.08 26.23
CA ARG A 228 2.56 3.57 26.67
C ARG A 228 1.63 3.81 25.47
N ARG A 229 2.15 4.46 24.42
CA ARG A 229 1.41 4.69 23.16
C ARG A 229 1.13 3.38 22.42
N LEU A 230 2.08 2.45 22.42
CA LEU A 230 1.94 1.13 21.78
C LEU A 230 0.77 0.37 22.39
N THR A 231 0.65 0.34 23.71
CA THR A 231 -0.46 -0.35 24.40
C THR A 231 -1.82 0.16 23.95
N VAL A 232 -1.99 1.48 23.84
CA VAL A 232 -3.26 2.08 23.37
C VAL A 232 -3.51 1.71 21.91
N ALA A 233 -2.52 1.87 21.03
CA ALA A 233 -2.66 1.58 19.61
C ALA A 233 -2.95 0.09 19.35
N ALA A 234 -2.25 -0.81 20.04
CA ALA A 234 -2.45 -2.26 19.96
C ALA A 234 -3.85 -2.67 20.43
N ALA A 235 -4.35 -2.07 21.52
CA ALA A 235 -5.71 -2.32 21.99
C ALA A 235 -6.77 -1.89 20.96
N THR A 236 -6.60 -0.71 20.35
CA THR A 236 -7.47 -0.22 19.27
C THR A 236 -7.43 -1.13 18.05
N HIS A 237 -6.23 -1.54 17.61
CA HIS A 237 -6.08 -2.47 16.48
C HIS A 237 -6.76 -3.81 16.76
N ALA A 238 -6.55 -4.39 17.96
CA ALA A 238 -7.15 -5.67 18.35
C ALA A 238 -8.70 -5.59 18.41
N ALA A 239 -9.26 -4.46 18.84
CA ALA A 239 -10.71 -4.24 18.81
C ALA A 239 -11.25 -4.21 17.38
N ARG A 240 -10.64 -3.41 16.49
CA ARG A 240 -11.01 -3.33 15.06
C ARG A 240 -10.93 -4.69 14.37
N LYS A 241 -9.87 -5.46 14.66
CA LYS A 241 -9.69 -6.80 14.09
C LYS A 241 -10.81 -7.75 14.51
N ARG A 242 -11.18 -7.78 15.80
CA ARG A 242 -12.32 -8.58 16.29
C ARG A 242 -13.64 -8.17 15.65
N GLU A 243 -13.89 -6.88 15.48
CA GLU A 243 -15.10 -6.39 14.80
C GLU A 243 -15.16 -6.85 13.34
N MET A 244 -14.02 -6.79 12.63
CA MET A 244 -13.92 -7.26 11.25
C MET A 244 -14.09 -8.79 11.13
N ASP A 245 -13.43 -9.55 12.00
CA ASP A 245 -13.55 -11.01 12.04
C ASP A 245 -15.00 -11.42 12.34
N HIS A 246 -15.65 -10.76 13.31
CA HIS A 246 -17.06 -10.98 13.62
C HIS A 246 -17.99 -10.65 12.44
N ALA A 247 -17.77 -9.51 11.77
CA ALA A 247 -18.55 -9.13 10.59
C ALA A 247 -18.40 -10.15 9.46
N LEU A 248 -17.18 -10.69 9.26
CA LEU A 248 -16.93 -11.73 8.29
C LEU A 248 -17.65 -13.04 8.65
N ASP A 249 -17.63 -13.46 9.91
CA ASP A 249 -18.34 -14.67 10.34
C ASP A 249 -19.86 -14.54 10.19
N VAL A 250 -20.42 -13.37 10.47
CA VAL A 250 -21.84 -13.06 10.22
C VAL A 250 -22.15 -13.16 8.71
N LEU A 251 -21.33 -12.54 7.86
CA LEU A 251 -21.53 -12.58 6.40
C LEU A 251 -21.41 -13.98 5.81
N LEU A 252 -20.58 -14.84 6.40
CA LEU A 252 -20.40 -16.22 5.99
C LEU A 252 -21.44 -17.18 6.60
N GLY A 253 -22.41 -16.67 7.37
CA GLY A 253 -23.46 -17.49 8.00
C GLY A 253 -22.93 -18.48 9.03
N ARG A 254 -21.76 -18.20 9.62
CA ARG A 254 -21.09 -19.13 10.56
C ARG A 254 -21.65 -19.06 11.99
N ASN A 255 -22.55 -18.11 12.28
CA ASN A 255 -23.11 -17.89 13.61
C ASN A 255 -24.47 -18.58 13.89
N GLU A 256 -25.06 -19.32 12.94
CA GLU A 256 -26.42 -19.89 13.11
C GLU A 256 -26.48 -21.41 13.33
N ALA A 257 -25.36 -22.10 13.62
CA ALA A 257 -25.33 -23.57 13.63
C ALA A 257 -25.24 -24.27 15.00
N GLU A 258 -25.23 -23.58 16.15
CA GLU A 258 -25.00 -24.22 17.46
C GLU A 258 -26.13 -24.13 18.51
N GLU A 259 -27.29 -23.53 18.21
CA GLU A 259 -28.38 -23.43 19.22
C GLU A 259 -29.51 -24.49 19.13
N ASP A 260 -29.50 -25.42 18.17
CA ASP A 260 -30.63 -26.35 17.94
C ASP A 260 -30.36 -27.86 18.21
N GLN A 261 -29.36 -28.21 19.03
CA GLN A 261 -29.07 -29.63 19.37
C GLN A 261 -29.36 -30.08 20.81
N ASP A 262 -30.17 -29.34 21.57
CA ASP A 262 -30.72 -29.82 22.84
C ASP A 262 -32.25 -29.58 22.90
N SER A 263 -33.02 -30.45 22.23
CA SER A 263 -34.46 -30.60 22.43
C SER A 263 -34.91 -32.05 22.24
#